data_AF-A0A8S1ZG94-F1
#
_entry.id   AF-A0A8S1ZG94-F1
#
_cell.length_a   1.000
_cell.length_b   1.000
_cell.length_c   1.000
_cell.angle_alpha   90.00
_cell.angle_beta   90.00
_cell.angle_gamma   90.00
#
_symmetry.space_group_name_H-M   'P 1'
#
loop_
_entity.id
_entity.type
_entity.pdbx_description
1 polymer ?
#
loop_
_entity_poly.entity_id
_entity_poly.type
_entity_poly.pdbx_seq_one_letter_code
_entity_poly.pdbx_strand_id
1 'polypeptide(L)'
;MATNRSSASNFTEKNCVMRHINNARSEMELSGEIVAGSENDAADGKDDVYGEIEKDGGGSCHGDQYDVIWANNGGLISFNNCNKASQIHDLRKSMEVERDSLSVAVADDKAPAVEDGLVINGDFETSPSHGFPDDGVTDGPSDIPSWKSNGTVELINSGQKQGGMILIVPQGRHAVRLGNDAEISQDLTVEKGFVYSVTFSAARTCAQLESINVSVASVNADADDMVASRNVDLQTLYSVQGWDPYAWAFEAEDDHVRLVFKNPGMEDDPTCGPIIDDIAIKKLFTPDKPTDNAVINGDFEEGPWMFRNTSLGVLLPTNLDEETSSLPGWTVESNRAVRFVDSDHFSVPGGKRAVELLSGKEGIISQMVETKADKPYTLTFSLGHAGDKCKEPLAIMAFAGDQAQNFHYMAQANSSFEKAGLNFTAKADRTRVAFYSVYYNTRTDDMSSLCGPVIDDVRVWFSESKRIGAGFGFDLLLCQNLPDTQSE
;
A
#
# COMPACT_ATOMS: atom_id res chain seq x y z
N MET A 1 29.89 -49.32 -20.89
CA MET A 1 30.33 -50.00 -19.65
C MET A 1 30.34 -48.95 -18.57
N ALA A 2 29.57 -48.97 -17.48
CA ALA A 2 28.48 -49.79 -16.95
C ALA A 2 27.83 -48.87 -15.87
N THR A 3 26.59 -48.40 -16.05
CA THR A 3 25.31 -48.87 -15.44
C THR A 3 25.27 -48.80 -13.90
N ASN A 4 24.36 -48.02 -13.29
CA ASN A 4 22.97 -48.37 -12.94
C ASN A 4 22.12 -47.07 -12.78
N ARG A 5 20.94 -46.83 -13.41
CA ARG A 5 19.57 -47.44 -13.28
C ARG A 5 19.14 -47.64 -11.83
N SER A 6 17.94 -47.34 -11.33
CA SER A 6 16.65 -46.77 -11.78
C SER A 6 15.80 -46.73 -10.48
N SER A 7 14.86 -45.81 -10.27
CA SER A 7 13.44 -46.10 -10.50
C SER A 7 12.58 -44.91 -10.04
N ALA A 8 11.50 -44.70 -10.79
CA ALA A 8 10.40 -43.82 -10.47
C ALA A 8 9.27 -44.61 -9.80
N SER A 9 8.55 -43.98 -8.87
CA SER A 9 7.11 -44.23 -8.66
C SER A 9 6.47 -43.12 -7.83
N ASN A 10 5.59 -42.33 -8.48
CA ASN A 10 4.29 -41.83 -8.03
C ASN A 10 3.82 -42.18 -6.60
N PHE A 11 3.34 -41.19 -5.81
CA PHE A 11 1.92 -40.93 -5.47
C PHE A 11 1.77 -39.91 -4.29
N THR A 12 0.85 -38.95 -4.49
CA THR A 12 -0.11 -38.28 -3.57
C THR A 12 0.28 -37.48 -2.29
N GLU A 13 -0.29 -36.27 -2.25
CA GLU A 13 -0.87 -35.53 -1.10
C GLU A 13 -0.39 -35.89 0.32
N LYS A 14 0.38 -34.98 0.93
CA LYS A 14 0.34 -34.59 2.36
C LYS A 14 1.43 -33.57 2.67
N ASN A 15 1.19 -32.31 2.30
CA ASN A 15 1.87 -31.15 2.88
C ASN A 15 0.80 -30.28 3.52
N CYS A 16 0.42 -30.63 4.74
CA CYS A 16 -0.17 -29.71 5.69
C CYS A 16 0.11 -30.27 7.09
N VAL A 17 0.57 -29.41 8.01
CA VAL A 17 0.94 -29.70 9.41
C VAL A 17 2.31 -30.36 9.60
N MET A 18 3.37 -29.55 9.57
CA MET A 18 4.60 -29.72 10.38
C MET A 18 5.43 -28.43 10.30
N ARG A 19 4.94 -27.37 10.97
CA ARG A 19 5.71 -26.15 11.30
C ARG A 19 5.03 -25.36 12.43
N HIS A 20 4.69 -26.06 13.50
CA HIS A 20 4.60 -25.48 14.84
C HIS A 20 5.33 -26.45 15.76
N ILE A 21 6.08 -25.92 16.74
CA ILE A 21 7.11 -26.60 17.55
C ILE A 21 8.49 -26.55 16.88
N ASN A 22 9.12 -25.37 16.95
CA ASN A 22 10.57 -25.19 17.17
C ASN A 22 10.90 -23.68 17.21
N ASN A 23 10.31 -22.93 18.15
CA ASN A 23 10.79 -21.58 18.49
C ASN A 23 10.50 -21.20 19.95
N ALA A 24 10.79 -22.13 20.87
CA ALA A 24 10.82 -21.87 22.31
C ALA A 24 12.05 -22.56 22.90
N ARG A 25 13.25 -22.13 22.46
CA ARG A 25 14.53 -22.39 23.13
C ARG A 25 15.65 -21.63 22.44
N SER A 26 15.67 -20.31 22.65
CA SER A 26 16.81 -19.45 22.35
C SER A 26 16.48 -18.06 22.88
N GLU A 27 16.80 -17.80 24.14
CA GLU A 27 17.23 -16.49 24.70
C GLU A 27 17.13 -16.53 26.22
N MET A 28 18.18 -17.09 26.84
CA MET A 28 18.49 -16.86 28.24
C MET A 28 19.98 -17.16 28.41
N GLU A 29 20.84 -16.12 28.31
CA GLU A 29 22.02 -15.84 29.15
C GLU A 29 23.00 -14.83 28.52
N LEU A 30 23.65 -14.06 29.44
CA LEU A 30 24.74 -13.06 29.32
C LEU A 30 24.26 -11.62 29.06
N SER A 31 24.47 -10.61 29.91
CA SER A 31 25.32 -10.36 31.11
C SER A 31 24.76 -9.09 31.79
N GLY A 32 24.69 -8.85 33.11
CA GLY A 32 25.52 -9.29 34.22
C GLY A 32 26.43 -8.14 34.70
N GLU A 33 25.96 -7.27 35.60
CA GLU A 33 26.82 -6.47 36.49
C GLU A 33 26.24 -6.47 37.91
N ILE A 34 27.13 -6.56 38.90
CA ILE A 34 26.95 -7.08 40.26
C ILE A 34 26.78 -5.95 41.26
N VAL A 35 25.82 -6.04 42.19
CA VAL A 35 25.99 -5.56 43.59
C VAL A 35 25.23 -6.48 44.56
N ALA A 36 25.93 -6.88 45.62
CA ALA A 36 25.55 -7.85 46.64
C ALA A 36 24.61 -7.31 47.74
N GLY A 37 23.87 -8.20 48.40
CA GLY A 37 23.18 -7.96 49.67
C GLY A 37 22.46 -9.20 50.26
N SER A 38 23.15 -9.89 51.17
CA SER A 38 22.73 -10.76 52.30
C SER A 38 21.29 -11.33 52.38
N GLU A 39 21.06 -12.65 52.40
CA GLU A 39 21.18 -13.66 53.50
C GLU A 39 19.92 -13.83 54.38
N ASN A 40 19.59 -15.10 54.69
CA ASN A 40 18.65 -15.68 55.70
C ASN A 40 17.20 -15.93 55.24
N ASP A 41 16.51 -17.06 55.47
CA ASP A 41 16.75 -18.30 56.23
C ASP A 41 15.73 -19.39 55.76
N ALA A 42 16.12 -20.68 55.87
CA ALA A 42 15.37 -21.91 56.26
C ALA A 42 13.85 -22.09 55.91
N ALA A 43 13.24 -23.23 55.58
CA ALA A 43 13.50 -24.69 55.59
C ALA A 43 12.35 -25.35 54.77
N ASP A 44 12.61 -26.35 53.93
CA ASP A 44 12.39 -27.81 54.12
C ASP A 44 10.93 -28.30 54.33
N GLY A 45 10.56 -29.37 53.63
CA GLY A 45 9.34 -30.15 53.91
C GLY A 45 8.51 -30.62 52.71
N LYS A 46 8.85 -31.79 52.15
CA LYS A 46 7.95 -32.67 51.38
C LYS A 46 6.89 -33.29 52.31
N ASP A 47 5.70 -33.60 51.81
CA ASP A 47 5.17 -34.99 51.78
C ASP A 47 3.80 -35.11 51.11
N ASP A 48 3.64 -36.24 50.42
CA ASP A 48 2.47 -36.70 49.68
C ASP A 48 1.39 -37.36 50.58
N VAL A 49 0.21 -37.59 49.98
CA VAL A 49 -0.73 -38.74 50.16
C VAL A 49 -2.00 -38.56 51.03
N TYR A 50 -3.14 -38.61 50.29
CA TYR A 50 -4.45 -39.28 50.49
C TYR A 50 -5.24 -39.16 51.82
N GLY A 51 -6.54 -38.84 51.68
CA GLY A 51 -7.57 -39.09 52.69
C GLY A 51 -9.00 -38.93 52.14
N GLU A 52 -9.76 -40.03 52.15
CA GLU A 52 -11.17 -40.15 51.74
C GLU A 52 -12.17 -39.46 52.68
N ILE A 53 -13.24 -38.97 52.04
CA ILE A 53 -14.67 -38.85 52.41
C ILE A 53 -15.09 -39.14 53.86
N GLU A 54 -15.78 -38.17 54.47
CA GLU A 54 -16.94 -38.41 55.35
C GLU A 54 -18.08 -37.41 55.07
N LYS A 55 -19.29 -37.96 54.87
CA LYS A 55 -20.57 -37.27 54.84
C LYS A 55 -21.20 -37.40 56.23
N ASP A 56 -21.81 -36.31 56.73
CA ASP A 56 -23.03 -36.38 57.54
C ASP A 56 -23.73 -35.02 57.58
N GLY A 57 -25.08 -35.04 57.49
CA GLY A 57 -25.90 -33.89 57.91
C GLY A 57 -26.99 -33.36 56.96
N GLY A 58 -27.94 -34.21 56.54
CA GLY A 58 -29.40 -33.95 56.54
C GLY A 58 -29.99 -32.72 55.80
N GLY A 59 -30.73 -32.98 54.71
CA GLY A 59 -31.70 -32.03 54.14
C GLY A 59 -32.16 -32.40 52.72
N SER A 60 -33.09 -33.35 52.60
CA SER A 60 -33.59 -33.97 51.36
C SER A 60 -34.46 -33.04 50.50
N CYS A 61 -34.25 -33.06 49.18
CA CYS A 61 -35.29 -33.41 48.19
C CYS A 61 -34.63 -34.15 47.00
N HIS A 62 -35.12 -35.38 46.74
CA HIS A 62 -34.84 -36.28 45.61
C HIS A 62 -34.98 -35.59 44.23
N GLY A 63 -34.06 -35.82 43.28
CA GLY A 63 -34.11 -36.90 42.25
C GLY A 63 -34.78 -36.35 40.97
N ASP A 64 -34.30 -36.47 39.73
CA ASP A 64 -33.28 -37.32 39.10
C ASP A 64 -32.72 -36.59 37.84
N GLN A 65 -31.42 -36.72 37.62
CA GLN A 65 -30.68 -36.93 36.35
C GLN A 65 -31.26 -36.37 35.03
N TYR A 66 -30.58 -35.41 34.39
CA TYR A 66 -30.37 -35.35 32.92
C TYR A 66 -29.12 -34.56 32.53
N ASP A 67 -28.20 -35.23 31.83
CA ASP A 67 -27.31 -34.63 30.83
C ASP A 67 -28.05 -34.66 29.48
N VAL A 68 -28.20 -33.52 28.80
CA VAL A 68 -28.13 -33.47 27.33
C VAL A 68 -27.55 -32.11 26.89
N ILE A 69 -26.43 -32.21 26.18
CA ILE A 69 -25.71 -31.17 25.47
C ILE A 69 -26.31 -31.03 24.07
N TRP A 70 -26.55 -29.79 23.61
CA TRP A 70 -26.30 -29.40 22.21
C TRP A 70 -25.83 -27.95 22.15
N ALA A 71 -24.71 -27.76 21.45
CA ALA A 71 -24.01 -26.52 21.23
C ALA A 71 -24.32 -25.97 19.82
N ASN A 72 -24.42 -24.64 19.72
CA ASN A 72 -23.89 -23.89 18.59
C ASN A 72 -23.43 -22.52 19.12
N ASN A 73 -22.15 -22.22 18.87
CA ASN A 73 -21.46 -20.95 19.10
C ASN A 73 -21.38 -20.42 20.56
N GLY A 74 -20.49 -21.04 21.34
CA GLY A 74 -19.46 -20.28 22.08
C GLY A 74 -19.83 -19.45 23.32
N GLY A 75 -21.05 -19.50 23.86
CA GLY A 75 -21.42 -18.79 25.10
C GLY A 75 -21.97 -19.72 26.19
N LEU A 76 -21.32 -19.77 27.35
CA LEU A 76 -21.84 -20.44 28.55
C LEU A 76 -22.79 -19.48 29.30
N ILE A 77 -24.09 -19.76 29.30
CA ILE A 77 -25.06 -19.05 30.15
C ILE A 77 -25.49 -19.98 31.28
N SER A 78 -25.09 -19.63 32.52
CA SER A 78 -25.56 -20.30 33.74
C SER A 78 -26.76 -19.54 34.30
N PHE A 79 -27.89 -20.22 34.52
CA PHE A 79 -29.06 -19.64 35.16
C PHE A 79 -29.14 -20.07 36.63
N ASN A 80 -28.75 -19.17 37.53
CA ASN A 80 -29.01 -19.29 38.97
C ASN A 80 -30.32 -18.56 39.32
N ASN A 81 -31.48 -19.17 39.06
CA ASN A 81 -32.62 -19.14 39.98
C ASN A 81 -33.87 -19.82 39.41
N CYS A 82 -34.44 -20.70 40.22
CA CYS A 82 -35.83 -21.13 40.13
C CYS A 82 -36.75 -19.93 40.39
N ASN A 83 -37.30 -19.36 39.31
CA ASN A 83 -38.69 -18.87 39.21
C ASN A 83 -38.87 -18.10 37.91
N LYS A 84 -39.13 -18.81 36.81
CA LYS A 84 -39.98 -18.38 35.67
C LYS A 84 -40.02 -19.42 34.52
N ALA A 85 -40.11 -20.70 34.85
CA ALA A 85 -40.29 -21.77 33.85
C ALA A 85 -41.77 -21.99 33.43
N SER A 86 -42.71 -21.11 33.81
CA SER A 86 -44.13 -21.23 33.42
C SER A 86 -44.67 -20.07 32.55
N GLN A 87 -43.80 -19.26 31.93
CA GLN A 87 -44.19 -18.20 31.00
C GLN A 87 -43.54 -18.32 29.60
N ILE A 88 -42.99 -19.49 29.25
CA ILE A 88 -42.34 -19.76 27.95
C ILE A 88 -43.05 -20.91 27.19
N HIS A 89 -44.23 -21.34 27.64
CA HIS A 89 -45.06 -22.31 26.90
C HIS A 89 -46.31 -21.68 26.23
N ASP A 90 -46.64 -20.42 26.55
CA ASP A 90 -47.81 -19.70 26.00
C ASP A 90 -47.48 -18.60 24.97
N LEU A 91 -46.19 -18.38 24.67
CA LEU A 91 -45.75 -17.51 23.57
C LEU A 91 -45.38 -18.28 22.29
N ARG A 92 -45.32 -19.61 22.37
CA ARG A 92 -44.95 -20.48 21.23
C ARG A 92 -46.14 -20.89 20.35
N LYS A 93 -47.38 -20.61 20.78
CA LYS A 93 -48.62 -20.95 20.04
C LYS A 93 -49.25 -19.78 19.26
N SER A 94 -48.67 -18.58 19.35
CA SER A 94 -49.18 -17.38 18.67
C SER A 94 -48.24 -16.84 17.57
N MET A 95 -47.16 -17.55 17.23
CA MET A 95 -46.18 -17.13 16.21
C MET A 95 -45.99 -18.16 15.07
N GLU A 96 -46.95 -19.07 14.87
CA GLU A 96 -46.88 -20.07 13.78
C GLU A 96 -47.99 -19.95 12.72
N VAL A 97 -48.64 -18.78 12.63
CA VAL A 97 -49.58 -18.44 11.56
C VAL A 97 -49.38 -16.99 11.12
N GLU A 98 -48.31 -16.73 10.37
CA GLU A 98 -48.24 -15.75 9.27
C GLU A 98 -46.86 -15.87 8.63
N ARG A 99 -46.71 -16.90 7.81
CA ARG A 99 -45.56 -17.08 6.93
C ARG A 99 -45.94 -16.48 5.58
N ASP A 100 -45.94 -15.15 5.50
CA ASP A 100 -45.98 -14.43 4.23
C ASP A 100 -45.18 -13.12 4.35
N SER A 101 -44.05 -13.09 3.66
CA SER A 101 -43.39 -11.90 3.11
C SER A 101 -43.10 -10.71 4.05
N LEU A 102 -42.14 -10.86 4.97
CA LEU A 102 -41.36 -9.73 5.47
C LEU A 102 -39.90 -10.15 5.71
N SER A 103 -39.02 -9.81 4.77
CA SER A 103 -37.58 -9.83 4.98
C SER A 103 -37.23 -8.69 5.94
N VAL A 104 -37.20 -8.97 7.23
CA VAL A 104 -36.56 -8.06 8.20
C VAL A 104 -35.05 -8.18 7.95
N ALA A 105 -34.48 -7.18 7.29
CA ALA A 105 -33.05 -6.99 7.27
C ALA A 105 -32.62 -6.80 8.72
N VAL A 106 -31.87 -7.75 9.26
CA VAL A 106 -30.98 -7.46 10.39
C VAL A 106 -29.94 -6.53 9.79
N ALA A 107 -30.04 -5.24 10.08
CA ALA A 107 -28.97 -4.30 9.78
C ALA A 107 -27.76 -4.80 10.57
N ASP A 108 -26.76 -5.30 9.85
CA ASP A 108 -25.41 -5.40 10.39
C ASP A 108 -25.03 -3.96 10.76
N ASP A 109 -24.79 -3.69 12.04
CA ASP A 109 -24.42 -2.36 12.56
C ASP A 109 -22.96 -2.05 12.21
N LYS A 110 -22.53 -2.49 11.02
CA LYS A 110 -21.21 -2.26 10.48
C LYS A 110 -21.25 -0.88 9.85
N ALA A 111 -20.44 0.03 10.41
CA ALA A 111 -20.21 1.32 9.77
C ALA A 111 -19.89 1.10 8.28
N PRO A 112 -20.39 1.97 7.38
CA PRO A 112 -20.14 1.79 5.95
C PRO A 112 -18.64 1.79 5.69
N ALA A 113 -18.21 0.92 4.76
CA ALA A 113 -16.83 0.92 4.29
C ALA A 113 -16.49 2.29 3.71
N VAL A 114 -15.23 2.69 3.86
CA VAL A 114 -14.73 3.97 3.37
C VAL A 114 -14.85 4.03 1.85
N GLU A 115 -15.35 5.15 1.36
CA GLU A 115 -15.47 5.41 -0.07
C GLU A 115 -14.21 6.09 -0.60
N ASP A 116 -13.94 5.91 -1.89
CA ASP A 116 -12.81 6.58 -2.56
C ASP A 116 -13.00 8.10 -2.52
N GLY A 117 -12.02 8.80 -1.94
CA GLY A 117 -12.04 10.25 -1.83
C GLY A 117 -11.50 10.75 -0.51
N LEU A 118 -11.87 11.98 -0.15
CA LEU A 118 -11.52 12.56 1.15
C LEU A 118 -12.09 11.68 2.27
N VAL A 119 -11.25 11.41 3.28
CA VAL A 119 -11.74 10.83 4.52
C VAL A 119 -12.59 11.88 5.26
N ILE A 120 -13.32 11.46 6.29
CA ILE A 120 -14.26 12.37 6.97
C ILE A 120 -13.50 13.56 7.54
N ASN A 121 -13.82 14.77 7.07
CA ASN A 121 -13.12 16.00 7.43
C ASN A 121 -11.59 15.91 7.20
N GLY A 122 -11.16 15.25 6.13
CA GLY A 122 -9.74 15.15 5.76
C GLY A 122 -9.15 16.46 5.23
N ASP A 123 -9.98 17.41 4.82
CA ASP A 123 -9.63 18.78 4.37
C ASP A 123 -9.69 19.81 5.51
N PHE A 124 -10.07 19.38 6.72
CA PHE A 124 -10.15 20.20 7.94
C PHE A 124 -11.03 21.47 7.86
N GLU A 125 -11.90 21.58 6.84
CA GLU A 125 -12.79 22.73 6.65
C GLU A 125 -14.05 22.69 7.54
N THR A 126 -14.31 21.55 8.20
CA THR A 126 -15.44 21.45 9.14
C THR A 126 -15.12 22.18 10.43
N SER A 127 -15.96 23.15 10.79
CA SER A 127 -15.79 23.92 12.03
C SER A 127 -15.91 23.05 13.28
N PRO A 128 -15.01 23.22 14.26
CA PRO A 128 -15.20 22.68 15.61
C PRO A 128 -16.52 23.13 16.24
N SER A 129 -16.97 22.40 17.25
CA SER A 129 -18.22 22.67 18.00
C SER A 129 -18.30 24.09 18.57
N HIS A 130 -17.15 24.67 18.93
CA HIS A 130 -17.01 26.02 19.48
C HIS A 130 -16.57 27.08 18.46
N GLY A 131 -16.56 26.73 17.16
CA GLY A 131 -15.98 27.55 16.11
C GLY A 131 -14.47 27.36 15.99
N PHE A 132 -13.87 27.93 14.93
CA PHE A 132 -12.43 27.90 14.76
C PHE A 132 -11.74 28.74 15.85
N PRO A 133 -10.63 28.27 16.43
CA PRO A 133 -9.88 29.02 17.43
C PRO A 133 -9.37 30.35 16.86
N ASP A 134 -9.45 31.42 17.66
CA ASP A 134 -8.83 32.71 17.35
C ASP A 134 -7.31 32.60 17.54
N ASP A 135 -6.53 32.79 16.46
CA ASP A 135 -5.07 33.01 16.35
C ASP A 135 -4.19 32.57 17.55
N GLY A 136 -4.33 31.33 18.03
CA GLY A 136 -3.67 30.88 19.25
C GLY A 136 -3.43 29.38 19.31
N VAL A 137 -2.17 29.02 19.58
CA VAL A 137 -1.77 27.67 19.98
C VAL A 137 -2.55 27.30 21.24
N THR A 138 -3.44 26.31 21.13
CA THR A 138 -4.16 25.80 22.28
C THR A 138 -3.38 24.63 22.87
N ASP A 139 -3.05 24.74 24.16
CA ASP A 139 -2.42 23.66 24.92
C ASP A 139 -3.56 22.80 25.49
N GLY A 140 -3.95 21.76 24.75
CA GLY A 140 -5.07 20.87 25.03
C GLY A 140 -5.48 20.08 23.77
N PRO A 141 -6.36 19.07 23.88
CA PRO A 141 -6.87 18.39 22.69
C PRO A 141 -7.59 19.42 21.83
N SER A 142 -7.03 19.75 20.66
CA SER A 142 -7.79 20.52 19.69
C SER A 142 -8.93 19.62 19.21
N ASP A 143 -10.17 20.10 19.41
CA ASP A 143 -11.36 19.45 18.89
C ASP A 143 -11.34 19.58 17.36
N ILE A 144 -10.68 18.64 16.70
CA ILE A 144 -10.72 18.50 15.24
C ILE A 144 -11.88 17.55 14.93
N PRO A 145 -12.97 18.01 14.28
CA PRO A 145 -14.12 17.16 14.02
C PRO A 145 -13.73 15.86 13.31
N SER A 146 -14.17 14.73 13.84
CA SER A 146 -13.90 13.36 13.32
C SER A 146 -12.46 12.86 13.41
N TRP A 147 -11.58 13.58 14.10
CA TRP A 147 -10.18 13.19 14.33
C TRP A 147 -9.87 13.15 15.82
N LYS A 148 -9.09 12.16 16.23
CA LYS A 148 -8.50 12.09 17.58
C LYS A 148 -7.12 12.74 17.50
N SER A 149 -6.80 13.60 18.45
CA SER A 149 -5.50 14.26 18.57
C SER A 149 -4.78 13.81 19.85
N ASN A 150 -3.45 13.75 19.78
CA ASN A 150 -2.58 13.49 20.92
C ASN A 150 -1.30 14.33 20.78
N GLY A 151 -0.82 14.90 21.89
CA GLY A 151 0.26 15.88 21.90
C GLY A 151 -0.17 17.28 21.43
N THR A 152 0.79 18.10 21.02
CA THR A 152 0.55 19.49 20.58
C THR A 152 0.04 19.52 19.14
N VAL A 153 -1.28 19.61 18.96
CA VAL A 153 -1.93 19.65 17.64
C VAL A 153 -2.68 20.96 17.48
N GLU A 154 -2.34 21.74 16.44
CA GLU A 154 -2.95 23.03 16.17
C GLU A 154 -3.73 23.02 14.84
N LEU A 155 -4.98 23.48 14.89
CA LEU A 155 -5.76 23.78 13.69
C LEU A 155 -5.41 25.21 13.25
N ILE A 156 -4.75 25.35 12.11
CA ILE A 156 -4.23 26.63 11.62
C ILE A 156 -5.13 27.24 10.55
N ASN A 157 -5.06 28.57 10.41
CA ASN A 157 -5.80 29.33 9.41
C ASN A 157 -4.90 29.83 8.27
N SER A 158 -5.47 29.99 7.07
CA SER A 158 -4.76 30.57 5.94
C SER A 158 -4.31 32.01 6.25
N GLY A 159 -3.01 32.27 6.07
CA GLY A 159 -2.39 33.56 6.39
C GLY A 159 -1.98 33.72 7.86
N GLN A 160 -2.21 32.72 8.71
CA GLN A 160 -1.68 32.68 10.07
C GLN A 160 -0.14 32.81 10.05
N LYS A 161 0.40 33.50 11.05
CA LYS A 161 1.83 33.75 11.17
C LYS A 161 2.39 33.15 12.45
N GLN A 162 3.58 32.59 12.34
CA GLN A 162 4.44 32.28 13.48
C GLN A 162 5.66 33.19 13.43
N GLY A 163 5.71 34.16 14.33
CA GLY A 163 6.71 35.22 14.29
C GLY A 163 6.64 35.99 12.96
N GLY A 164 7.71 35.90 12.16
CA GLY A 164 7.80 36.54 10.84
C GLY A 164 7.38 35.67 9.65
N MET A 165 7.12 34.37 9.87
CA MET A 165 6.83 33.40 8.81
C MET A 165 5.33 33.18 8.67
N ILE A 166 4.85 33.01 7.44
CA ILE A 166 3.46 32.63 7.15
C ILE A 166 3.38 31.11 7.12
N LEU A 167 2.41 30.53 7.83
CA LEU A 167 2.13 29.10 7.75
C LEU A 167 1.38 28.80 6.45
N ILE A 168 1.85 27.80 5.72
CA ILE A 168 1.29 27.41 4.43
C ILE A 168 0.12 26.47 4.69
N VAL A 169 -1.08 26.88 4.28
CA VAL A 169 -2.24 26.01 4.19
C VAL A 169 -2.29 25.46 2.75
N PRO A 170 -2.12 24.14 2.54
CA PRO A 170 -2.08 23.53 1.21
C PRO A 170 -3.32 23.85 0.36
N GLN A 171 -4.52 23.62 0.88
CA GLN A 171 -5.78 23.89 0.21
C GLN A 171 -6.81 24.49 1.16
N GLY A 172 -7.83 25.16 0.61
CA GLY A 172 -8.88 25.76 1.44
C GLY A 172 -8.39 26.89 2.36
N ARG A 173 -8.84 26.85 3.61
CA ARG A 173 -8.64 27.88 4.64
C ARG A 173 -8.04 27.33 5.92
N HIS A 174 -8.12 26.02 6.17
CA HIS A 174 -7.68 25.40 7.40
C HIS A 174 -6.78 24.21 7.12
N ALA A 175 -5.85 23.92 8.03
CA ALA A 175 -5.03 22.73 7.99
C ALA A 175 -4.61 22.34 9.41
N VAL A 176 -4.06 21.15 9.60
CA VAL A 176 -3.57 20.71 10.90
C VAL A 176 -2.05 20.79 10.94
N ARG A 177 -1.51 21.39 11.98
CA ARG A 177 -0.07 21.41 12.29
C ARG A 177 0.23 20.51 13.47
N LEU A 178 1.24 19.66 13.33
CA LEU A 178 1.69 18.76 14.40
C LEU A 178 2.97 19.27 15.04
N GLY A 179 2.97 19.51 16.35
CA GLY A 179 4.19 19.72 17.13
C GLY A 179 4.97 18.42 17.35
N ASN A 180 6.06 18.48 18.12
CA ASN A 180 6.88 17.29 18.39
C ASN A 180 6.07 16.18 19.07
N ASP A 181 6.27 14.95 18.61
CA ASP A 181 5.59 13.73 19.08
C ASP A 181 4.06 13.77 18.99
N ALA A 182 3.50 14.79 18.34
CA ALA A 182 2.08 14.95 18.18
C ALA A 182 1.55 14.09 17.03
N GLU A 183 0.32 13.64 17.16
CA GLU A 183 -0.36 12.81 16.17
C GLU A 183 -1.84 13.15 16.05
N ILE A 184 -2.37 12.92 14.85
CA ILE A 184 -3.81 12.84 14.60
C ILE A 184 -4.15 11.46 14.06
N SER A 185 -5.33 10.96 14.41
CA SER A 185 -5.80 9.68 13.93
C SER A 185 -7.30 9.63 13.66
N GLN A 186 -7.69 8.76 12.72
CA GLN A 186 -9.07 8.47 12.39
C GLN A 186 -9.24 6.96 12.23
N ASP A 187 -10.31 6.42 12.83
CA ASP A 187 -10.69 5.03 12.64
C ASP A 187 -11.49 4.91 11.33
N LEU A 188 -11.09 4.00 10.45
CA LEU A 188 -11.67 3.74 9.13
C LEU A 188 -12.23 2.31 9.08
N THR A 189 -13.36 2.14 8.40
CA THR A 189 -13.86 0.81 8.04
C THR A 189 -13.41 0.49 6.62
N VAL A 190 -12.63 -0.57 6.46
CA VAL A 190 -12.05 -1.01 5.19
C VAL A 190 -12.43 -2.47 4.92
N GLU A 191 -12.08 -3.00 3.76
CA GLU A 191 -12.26 -4.41 3.44
C GLU A 191 -10.93 -5.15 3.58
N LYS A 192 -10.88 -6.12 4.49
CA LYS A 192 -9.70 -6.97 4.69
C LYS A 192 -9.24 -7.66 3.40
N GLY A 193 -7.93 -7.67 3.18
CA GLY A 193 -7.26 -8.29 2.02
C GLY A 193 -7.21 -7.42 0.77
N PHE A 194 -7.67 -6.17 0.85
CA PHE A 194 -7.52 -5.19 -0.23
C PHE A 194 -6.41 -4.19 0.09
N VAL A 195 -5.78 -3.67 -0.96
CA VAL A 195 -4.79 -2.60 -0.87
C VAL A 195 -5.49 -1.25 -0.93
N TYR A 196 -5.12 -0.35 -0.03
CA TYR A 196 -5.60 1.03 0.01
C TYR A 196 -4.43 1.99 -0.14
N SER A 197 -4.61 3.03 -0.95
CA SER A 197 -3.69 4.16 -1.03
C SER A 197 -4.22 5.32 -0.20
N VAL A 198 -3.41 5.81 0.73
CA VAL A 198 -3.62 7.09 1.41
C VAL A 198 -2.92 8.18 0.61
N THR A 199 -3.60 9.27 0.33
CA THR A 199 -3.05 10.45 -0.32
C THR A 199 -3.29 11.66 0.57
N PHE A 200 -2.26 12.46 0.83
CA PHE A 200 -2.36 13.61 1.73
C PHE A 200 -1.43 14.73 1.27
N SER A 201 -1.82 15.97 1.53
CA SER A 201 -0.99 17.14 1.28
C SER A 201 -0.18 17.47 2.52
N ALA A 202 1.10 17.76 2.34
CA ALA A 202 1.97 18.15 3.44
C ALA A 202 2.88 19.31 3.09
N ALA A 203 2.99 20.26 4.03
CA ALA A 203 3.86 21.42 3.95
C ALA A 203 4.91 21.39 5.07
N ARG A 204 6.06 21.98 4.77
CA ARG A 204 7.13 22.17 5.75
C ARG A 204 6.96 23.47 6.51
N THR A 205 7.42 23.50 7.76
CA THR A 205 7.38 24.73 8.59
C THR A 205 8.77 25.28 8.86
N CYS A 206 9.56 24.68 9.75
CA CYS A 206 10.86 25.23 10.19
C CYS A 206 12.03 24.25 10.08
N ALA A 207 11.77 22.95 10.05
CA ALA A 207 12.79 21.91 9.93
C ALA A 207 13.46 21.93 8.56
N GLN A 208 14.79 21.73 8.49
CA GLN A 208 15.47 21.48 7.22
C GLN A 208 15.19 20.08 6.66
N LEU A 209 14.99 19.11 7.56
CA LEU A 209 14.70 17.71 7.26
C LEU A 209 13.44 17.30 8.02
N GLU A 210 12.30 17.72 7.50
CA GLU A 210 11.01 17.40 8.07
C GLU A 210 10.54 16.05 7.52
N SER A 211 10.02 15.19 8.40
CA SER A 211 9.40 13.94 8.02
C SER A 211 8.10 13.76 8.77
N ILE A 212 7.19 13.00 8.18
CA ILE A 212 5.94 12.60 8.81
C ILE A 212 5.83 11.09 8.79
N ASN A 213 5.48 10.50 9.92
CA ASN A 213 5.15 9.09 9.99
C ASN A 213 3.67 8.91 9.65
N VAL A 214 3.40 8.09 8.64
CA VAL A 214 2.06 7.64 8.29
C VAL A 214 1.98 6.16 8.62
N SER A 215 1.01 5.78 9.44
CA SER A 215 0.87 4.40 9.87
C SER A 215 -0.58 3.96 9.95
N VAL A 216 -0.75 2.65 9.88
CA VAL A 216 -2.02 1.97 10.02
C VAL A 216 -1.87 0.89 11.08
N ALA A 217 -2.79 0.90 12.05
CA ALA A 217 -2.89 -0.12 13.08
C ALA A 217 -4.29 -0.74 13.07
N SER A 218 -4.42 -1.97 13.57
CA SER A 218 -5.75 -2.51 13.89
C SER A 218 -6.34 -1.72 15.05
N VAL A 219 -7.64 -1.39 15.01
CA VAL A 219 -8.29 -0.67 16.12
C VAL A 219 -8.27 -1.50 17.41
N ASN A 220 -8.22 -2.83 17.28
CA ASN A 220 -8.23 -3.79 18.39
C ASN A 220 -6.83 -4.27 18.80
N ALA A 221 -5.79 -3.85 18.09
CA ALA A 221 -4.40 -4.14 18.43
C ALA A 221 -3.94 -3.31 19.64
N ASP A 222 -3.03 -3.87 20.43
CA ASP A 222 -2.26 -3.10 21.40
C ASP A 222 -1.43 -2.03 20.66
N ALA A 223 -1.08 -0.93 21.34
CA ALA A 223 -0.38 0.21 20.71
C ALA A 223 0.98 -0.14 20.06
N ASP A 224 1.51 -1.33 20.31
CA ASP A 224 2.78 -1.85 19.77
C ASP A 224 2.59 -2.69 18.49
N ASP A 225 1.35 -3.01 18.11
CA ASP A 225 1.03 -3.89 16.98
C ASP A 225 0.54 -3.05 15.78
N MET A 226 1.50 -2.41 15.10
CA MET A 226 1.31 -1.62 13.88
C MET A 226 1.29 -2.55 12.66
N VAL A 227 0.27 -2.43 11.83
CA VAL A 227 0.11 -3.23 10.60
C VAL A 227 1.11 -2.76 9.53
N ALA A 228 1.18 -1.44 9.33
CA ALA A 228 2.10 -0.85 8.37
C ALA A 228 2.48 0.56 8.79
N SER A 229 3.72 0.97 8.55
CA SER A 229 4.21 2.31 8.91
C SER A 229 5.24 2.79 7.91
N ARG A 230 5.23 4.09 7.62
CA ARG A 230 6.15 4.73 6.70
C ARG A 230 6.52 6.13 7.15
N ASN A 231 7.82 6.41 7.18
CA ASN A 231 8.29 7.80 7.22
C ASN A 231 8.30 8.37 5.80
N VAL A 232 7.63 9.49 5.62
CA VAL A 232 7.60 10.27 4.38
C VAL A 232 8.42 11.54 4.59
N ASP A 233 9.52 11.65 3.86
CA ASP A 233 10.37 12.84 3.89
C ASP A 233 9.70 13.97 3.12
N LEU A 234 9.46 15.10 3.79
CA LEU A 234 8.89 16.28 3.16
C LEU A 234 10.01 17.08 2.52
N GLN A 235 9.98 17.26 1.20
CA GLN A 235 11.07 17.91 0.46
C GLN A 235 10.57 19.10 -0.33
N THR A 236 11.23 20.25 -0.20
CA THR A 236 10.83 21.52 -0.85
C THR A 236 11.41 21.68 -2.25
N LEU A 237 11.65 20.57 -2.95
CA LEU A 237 12.37 20.57 -4.23
C LEU A 237 11.48 20.21 -5.43
N TYR A 238 10.25 19.78 -5.18
CA TYR A 238 9.31 19.39 -6.24
C TYR A 238 8.35 20.52 -6.63
N SER A 239 8.16 21.50 -5.74
CA SER A 239 7.24 22.63 -5.92
C SER A 239 7.69 23.86 -5.14
N VAL A 240 7.52 25.04 -5.73
CA VAL A 240 7.68 26.33 -5.05
C VAL A 240 6.46 26.75 -4.22
N GLN A 241 5.36 25.98 -4.25
CA GLN A 241 4.20 26.26 -3.39
C GLN A 241 4.50 26.00 -1.91
N GLY A 242 5.59 25.29 -1.60
CA GLY A 242 6.01 24.97 -0.24
C GLY A 242 5.27 23.78 0.38
N TRP A 243 4.50 23.06 -0.44
CA TRP A 243 3.79 21.83 -0.09
C TRP A 243 3.61 20.97 -1.34
N ASP A 244 3.41 19.67 -1.13
CA ASP A 244 3.14 18.69 -2.19
C ASP A 244 2.15 17.62 -1.68
N PRO A 245 1.34 17.01 -2.56
CA PRO A 245 0.62 15.77 -2.25
C PRO A 245 1.56 14.57 -2.27
N TYR A 246 1.42 13.67 -1.31
CA TYR A 246 2.15 12.42 -1.18
C TYR A 246 1.18 11.25 -1.15
N ALA A 247 1.61 10.08 -1.62
CA ALA A 247 0.83 8.87 -1.47
C ALA A 247 1.65 7.67 -0.99
N TRP A 248 1.01 6.83 -0.19
CA TRP A 248 1.54 5.59 0.33
C TRP A 248 0.41 4.57 0.42
N ALA A 249 0.70 3.30 0.15
CA ALA A 249 -0.27 2.24 0.18
C ALA A 249 0.00 1.22 1.29
N PHE A 250 -1.07 0.54 1.72
CA PHE A 250 -1.01 -0.56 2.68
C PHE A 250 -2.06 -1.61 2.33
N GLU A 251 -1.79 -2.87 2.67
CA GLU A 251 -2.79 -3.94 2.63
C GLU A 251 -3.58 -3.93 3.95
N ALA A 252 -4.91 -3.94 3.86
CA ALA A 252 -5.78 -3.99 5.02
C ALA A 252 -5.79 -5.40 5.62
N GLU A 253 -5.13 -5.59 6.77
CA GLU A 253 -5.16 -6.87 7.48
C GLU A 253 -6.44 -7.07 8.32
N ASP A 254 -7.21 -6.02 8.57
CA ASP A 254 -8.47 -6.03 9.31
C ASP A 254 -9.51 -5.11 8.66
N ASP A 255 -10.79 -5.33 8.98
CA ASP A 255 -11.91 -4.52 8.49
C ASP A 255 -12.02 -3.15 9.19
N HIS A 256 -11.33 -2.97 10.32
CA HIS A 256 -11.33 -1.74 11.11
C HIS A 256 -9.90 -1.34 11.44
N VAL A 257 -9.45 -0.26 10.82
CA VAL A 257 -8.08 0.21 10.92
C VAL A 257 -8.05 1.63 11.45
N ARG A 258 -6.98 1.99 12.16
CA ARG A 258 -6.71 3.36 12.59
C ARG A 258 -5.60 3.93 11.71
N LEU A 259 -5.94 4.95 10.92
CA LEU A 259 -4.97 5.74 10.17
C LEU A 259 -4.39 6.81 11.09
N VAL A 260 -3.06 6.86 11.19
CA VAL A 260 -2.33 7.76 12.09
C VAL A 260 -1.31 8.58 11.29
N PHE A 261 -1.31 9.88 11.53
CA PHE A 261 -0.27 10.80 11.10
C PHE A 261 0.45 11.34 12.32
N LYS A 262 1.75 11.07 12.42
CA LYS A 262 2.57 11.43 13.59
C LYS A 262 3.81 12.22 13.17
N ASN A 263 4.06 13.33 13.86
CA ASN A 263 5.35 13.98 13.81
C ASN A 263 6.31 13.28 14.79
N PRO A 264 7.42 12.67 14.33
CA PRO A 264 8.37 11.98 15.21
C PRO A 264 9.18 12.92 16.12
N GLY A 265 9.04 14.25 15.97
CA GLY A 265 9.51 15.21 16.98
C GLY A 265 11.02 15.35 17.09
N MET A 266 11.70 15.64 15.98
CA MET A 266 13.16 15.83 15.96
C MET A 266 13.60 17.30 16.06
N GLU A 267 12.66 18.25 16.22
CA GLU A 267 12.94 19.68 16.15
C GLU A 267 13.23 20.31 17.51
N ASP A 268 14.09 21.35 17.54
CA ASP A 268 14.41 22.10 18.75
C ASP A 268 13.21 22.89 19.29
N ASP A 269 12.39 23.44 18.39
CA ASP A 269 11.13 24.09 18.74
C ASP A 269 10.00 23.04 18.74
N PRO A 270 9.40 22.71 19.90
CA PRO A 270 8.38 21.67 19.99
C PRO A 270 7.07 22.04 19.29
N THR A 271 6.87 23.29 18.91
CA THR A 271 5.72 23.74 18.12
C THR A 271 5.98 23.69 16.62
N CYS A 272 7.22 23.40 16.22
CA CYS A 272 7.59 23.22 14.83
C CYS A 272 7.26 21.81 14.36
N GLY A 273 6.67 21.70 13.18
CA GLY A 273 6.40 20.40 12.58
C GLY A 273 5.43 20.49 11.39
N PRO A 274 5.16 19.35 10.76
CA PRO A 274 4.54 19.31 9.45
C PRO A 274 3.11 19.83 9.53
N ILE A 275 2.70 20.54 8.48
CA ILE A 275 1.30 20.89 8.25
C ILE A 275 0.72 19.86 7.30
N ILE A 276 -0.45 19.32 7.63
CA ILE A 276 -1.16 18.28 6.90
C ILE A 276 -2.53 18.80 6.50
N ASP A 277 -2.95 18.43 5.30
CA ASP A 277 -4.21 18.81 4.71
C ASP A 277 -4.66 17.78 3.66
N ASP A 278 -5.90 17.87 3.18
CA ASP A 278 -6.48 17.05 2.11
C ASP A 278 -6.16 15.55 2.24
N ILE A 279 -6.60 14.92 3.32
CA ILE A 279 -6.40 13.47 3.51
C ILE A 279 -7.49 12.71 2.76
N ALA A 280 -7.06 11.90 1.80
CA ALA A 280 -7.90 11.02 1.00
C ALA A 280 -7.43 9.57 1.09
N ILE A 281 -8.36 8.65 0.84
CA ILE A 281 -8.09 7.23 0.71
C ILE A 281 -8.75 6.71 -0.56
N LYS A 282 -8.11 5.74 -1.21
CA LYS A 282 -8.65 5.06 -2.38
C LYS A 282 -8.35 3.57 -2.28
N LYS A 283 -9.36 2.73 -2.50
CA LYS A 283 -9.18 1.29 -2.68
C LYS A 283 -8.52 1.03 -4.03
N LEU A 284 -7.37 0.38 -4.03
CA LEU A 284 -6.64 0.07 -5.26
C LEU A 284 -7.08 -1.29 -5.83
N PHE A 285 -7.13 -1.36 -7.15
CA PHE A 285 -7.42 -2.60 -7.87
C PHE A 285 -6.25 -3.00 -8.74
N THR A 286 -5.49 -4.01 -8.35
CA THR A 286 -4.44 -4.54 -9.22
C THR A 286 -5.06 -5.11 -10.50
N PRO A 287 -4.78 -4.53 -11.68
CA PRO A 287 -5.36 -5.03 -12.93
C PRO A 287 -4.88 -6.45 -13.22
N ASP A 288 -5.77 -7.28 -13.75
CA ASP A 288 -5.38 -8.60 -14.25
C ASP A 288 -4.29 -8.46 -15.31
N LYS A 289 -3.27 -9.30 -15.21
CA LYS A 289 -2.16 -9.32 -16.16
C LYS A 289 -2.69 -9.61 -17.58
N PRO A 290 -2.49 -8.72 -18.57
CA PRO A 290 -2.94 -8.97 -19.92
C PRO A 290 -2.23 -10.17 -20.55
N THR A 291 -2.94 -10.98 -21.35
CA THR A 291 -2.42 -12.24 -21.94
C THR A 291 -1.10 -12.07 -22.70
N ASP A 292 -0.92 -10.93 -23.38
CA ASP A 292 0.23 -10.65 -24.23
C ASP A 292 1.18 -9.58 -23.65
N ASN A 293 0.94 -9.10 -22.43
CA ASN A 293 1.79 -8.12 -21.77
C ASN A 293 2.28 -8.64 -20.42
N ALA A 294 3.59 -8.74 -20.24
CA ALA A 294 4.16 -9.16 -18.96
C ALA A 294 4.06 -8.09 -17.87
N VAL A 295 3.83 -6.83 -18.25
CA VAL A 295 3.70 -5.68 -17.35
C VAL A 295 2.27 -5.56 -16.84
N ILE A 296 2.11 -5.40 -15.53
CA ILE A 296 0.86 -5.06 -14.85
C ILE A 296 0.79 -3.54 -14.69
N ASN A 297 -0.39 -2.96 -14.89
CA ASN A 297 -0.64 -1.51 -14.76
C ASN A 297 0.38 -0.67 -15.54
N GLY A 298 0.72 -1.09 -16.75
CA GLY A 298 1.74 -0.43 -17.58
C GLY A 298 1.27 0.89 -18.20
N ASP A 299 -0.05 1.09 -18.28
CA ASP A 299 -0.73 2.32 -18.68
C ASP A 299 -1.01 3.26 -17.50
N PHE A 300 -0.64 2.87 -16.28
CA PHE A 300 -0.74 3.67 -15.05
C PHE A 300 -2.15 4.21 -14.71
N GLU A 301 -3.20 3.67 -15.31
CA GLU A 301 -4.57 4.16 -15.08
C GLU A 301 -5.06 3.86 -13.66
N GLU A 302 -4.47 2.85 -13.00
CA GLU A 302 -4.66 2.59 -11.58
C GLU A 302 -3.54 3.22 -10.75
N GLY A 303 -3.92 4.04 -9.77
CA GLY A 303 -2.99 4.74 -8.89
C GLY A 303 -3.69 5.48 -7.75
N PRO A 304 -2.98 6.35 -7.01
CA PRO A 304 -3.51 7.09 -5.86
C PRO A 304 -4.68 8.03 -6.22
N TRP A 305 -5.33 8.56 -5.19
CA TRP A 305 -6.37 9.57 -5.37
C TRP A 305 -5.77 10.86 -5.98
N MET A 306 -6.45 11.43 -6.97
CA MET A 306 -6.05 12.70 -7.59
C MET A 306 -7.02 13.81 -7.18
N PHE A 307 -6.50 14.85 -6.54
CA PHE A 307 -7.30 16.03 -6.18
C PHE A 307 -7.57 16.89 -7.42
N ARG A 308 -8.84 17.02 -7.80
CA ARG A 308 -9.26 17.77 -8.99
C ARG A 308 -8.91 19.27 -8.97
N ASN A 309 -8.70 19.84 -7.79
CA ASN A 309 -8.39 21.26 -7.62
C ASN A 309 -6.88 21.52 -7.42
N THR A 310 -6.04 20.48 -7.53
CA THR A 310 -4.60 20.56 -7.25
C THR A 310 -3.79 20.13 -8.47
N SER A 311 -3.04 21.07 -9.05
CA SER A 311 -2.25 20.85 -10.26
C SER A 311 -0.78 20.49 -9.97
N LEU A 312 -0.50 19.80 -8.85
CA LEU A 312 0.88 19.43 -8.44
C LEU A 312 1.23 17.97 -8.75
N GLY A 313 0.24 17.17 -9.18
CA GLY A 313 0.37 15.72 -9.21
C GLY A 313 0.49 15.14 -7.79
N VAL A 314 0.76 13.83 -7.70
CA VAL A 314 0.96 13.14 -6.42
C VAL A 314 2.34 12.52 -6.40
N LEU A 315 3.14 12.86 -5.40
CA LEU A 315 4.47 12.30 -5.21
C LEU A 315 4.36 10.89 -4.62
N LEU A 316 5.06 9.96 -5.25
CA LEU A 316 5.33 8.64 -4.70
C LEU A 316 6.68 8.71 -4.00
N PRO A 317 6.72 8.57 -2.67
CA PRO A 317 7.95 8.69 -1.88
C PRO A 317 9.03 7.69 -2.29
N THR A 318 10.20 7.87 -1.68
CA THR A 318 11.39 7.03 -1.91
C THR A 318 11.14 5.59 -1.48
N ASN A 319 11.92 4.63 -1.99
CA ASN A 319 12.00 3.24 -1.51
C ASN A 319 10.65 2.56 -1.21
N LEU A 320 9.69 2.65 -2.14
CA LEU A 320 8.41 1.92 -2.06
C LEU A 320 8.55 0.59 -2.77
N ASP A 321 8.27 -0.50 -2.06
CA ASP A 321 8.18 -1.85 -2.62
C ASP A 321 6.80 -2.08 -3.26
N GLU A 322 6.56 -3.31 -3.72
CA GLU A 322 5.33 -3.67 -4.42
C GLU A 322 4.10 -3.62 -3.50
N GLU A 323 4.29 -3.91 -2.21
CA GLU A 323 3.22 -3.91 -1.20
C GLU A 323 2.85 -2.49 -0.72
N THR A 324 3.82 -1.56 -0.68
CA THR A 324 3.63 -0.21 -0.11
C THR A 324 3.48 0.91 -1.15
N SER A 325 3.64 0.59 -2.43
CA SER A 325 3.49 1.54 -3.51
C SER A 325 2.02 1.78 -3.87
N SER A 326 1.65 3.06 -4.05
CA SER A 326 0.34 3.43 -4.58
C SER A 326 0.17 3.17 -6.07
N LEU A 327 1.17 2.58 -6.74
CA LEU A 327 1.08 2.10 -8.13
C LEU A 327 1.14 0.56 -8.14
N PRO A 328 0.01 -0.13 -8.33
CA PRO A 328 -0.02 -1.59 -8.33
C PRO A 328 1.01 -2.21 -9.29
N GLY A 329 1.85 -3.11 -8.76
CA GLY A 329 2.92 -3.78 -9.50
C GLY A 329 4.17 -2.94 -9.75
N TRP A 330 4.24 -1.68 -9.33
CA TRP A 330 5.39 -0.80 -9.54
C TRP A 330 6.05 -0.40 -8.23
N THR A 331 7.37 -0.45 -8.23
CA THR A 331 8.21 -0.05 -7.09
C THR A 331 8.91 1.27 -7.39
N VAL A 332 9.20 2.05 -6.34
CA VAL A 332 10.08 3.22 -6.40
C VAL A 332 11.38 2.84 -5.71
N GLU A 333 12.43 2.55 -6.47
CA GLU A 333 13.67 1.94 -5.95
C GLU A 333 14.74 2.95 -5.53
N SER A 334 14.38 4.22 -5.41
CA SER A 334 15.37 5.29 -5.33
C SER A 334 15.12 6.26 -4.19
N ASN A 335 16.10 7.13 -3.96
CA ASN A 335 16.15 8.13 -2.88
C ASN A 335 15.45 9.46 -3.23
N ARG A 336 14.75 9.54 -4.37
CA ARG A 336 13.86 10.66 -4.71
C ARG A 336 12.53 10.15 -5.23
N ALA A 337 11.53 11.00 -5.07
CA ALA A 337 10.17 10.72 -5.51
C ALA A 337 10.06 10.72 -7.04
N VAL A 338 9.03 10.02 -7.50
CA VAL A 338 8.45 10.19 -8.84
C VAL A 338 7.05 10.76 -8.69
N ARG A 339 6.50 11.37 -9.74
CA ARG A 339 5.18 12.01 -9.68
C ARG A 339 4.18 11.24 -10.52
N PHE A 340 3.06 10.87 -9.90
CA PHE A 340 1.86 10.43 -10.60
C PHE A 340 1.08 11.64 -11.07
N VAL A 341 0.72 11.69 -12.35
CA VAL A 341 0.09 12.85 -12.99
C VAL A 341 -1.21 12.46 -13.68
N ASP A 342 -2.08 13.45 -13.90
CA ASP A 342 -3.34 13.27 -14.64
C ASP A 342 -3.44 14.16 -15.88
N SER A 343 -4.34 13.77 -16.79
CA SER A 343 -4.65 14.50 -18.02
C SER A 343 -5.41 15.82 -17.81
N ASP A 344 -5.97 16.05 -16.63
CA ASP A 344 -6.73 17.27 -16.34
C ASP A 344 -5.78 18.46 -16.11
N HIS A 345 -4.58 18.18 -15.62
CA HIS A 345 -3.56 19.17 -15.29
C HIS A 345 -2.27 19.06 -16.12
N PHE A 346 -1.98 17.90 -16.69
CA PHE A 346 -0.73 17.60 -17.41
C PHE A 346 -0.98 16.98 -18.78
N SER A 347 0.03 17.08 -19.65
CA SER A 347 0.10 16.27 -20.86
C SER A 347 0.49 14.84 -20.50
N VAL A 348 -0.40 13.89 -20.77
CA VAL A 348 -0.14 12.44 -20.62
C VAL A 348 -0.10 11.77 -21.99
N PRO A 349 0.77 10.77 -22.23
CA PRO A 349 0.85 10.10 -23.53
C PRO A 349 -0.42 9.33 -23.92
N GLY A 350 -1.03 8.63 -22.96
CA GLY A 350 -2.25 7.86 -23.13
C GLY A 350 -3.21 8.06 -21.96
N GLY A 351 -4.44 7.58 -22.14
CA GLY A 351 -5.43 7.49 -21.06
C GLY A 351 -5.66 8.80 -20.31
N LYS A 352 -5.68 8.70 -18.98
CA LYS A 352 -5.87 9.81 -18.05
C LYS A 352 -4.72 9.95 -17.05
N ARG A 353 -3.77 9.02 -17.02
CA ARG A 353 -2.72 8.94 -16.01
C ARG A 353 -1.37 8.63 -16.64
N ALA A 354 -0.31 9.03 -15.97
CA ALA A 354 1.06 8.68 -16.34
C ALA A 354 2.01 8.90 -15.14
N VAL A 355 3.29 8.56 -15.33
CA VAL A 355 4.35 8.81 -14.33
C VAL A 355 5.40 9.76 -14.90
N GLU A 356 5.70 10.82 -14.16
CA GLU A 356 6.79 11.77 -14.43
C GLU A 356 8.03 11.43 -13.58
N LEU A 357 9.20 11.36 -14.21
CA LEU A 357 10.47 11.01 -13.59
C LEU A 357 11.27 12.27 -13.22
N LEU A 358 11.11 12.76 -12.00
CA LEU A 358 11.53 14.12 -11.58
C LEU A 358 13.04 14.31 -11.38
N SER A 359 13.75 13.28 -10.90
CA SER A 359 15.01 13.49 -10.15
C SER A 359 16.22 12.82 -10.77
N GLY A 360 16.37 12.89 -12.09
CA GLY A 360 17.50 12.26 -12.77
C GLY A 360 17.64 10.77 -12.40
N LYS A 361 18.88 10.35 -12.11
CA LYS A 361 19.22 8.96 -11.76
C LYS A 361 18.75 8.53 -10.36
N GLU A 362 18.05 9.41 -9.66
CA GLU A 362 17.57 9.21 -8.29
C GLU A 362 16.03 9.08 -8.23
N GLY A 363 15.32 9.14 -9.35
CA GLY A 363 13.90 8.80 -9.47
C GLY A 363 13.73 7.58 -10.37
N ILE A 364 13.79 6.38 -9.78
CA ILE A 364 13.76 5.09 -10.49
C ILE A 364 12.45 4.40 -10.17
N ILE A 365 11.68 4.06 -11.20
CA ILE A 365 10.57 3.10 -11.07
C ILE A 365 10.95 1.76 -11.69
N SER A 366 10.43 0.68 -11.12
CA SER A 366 10.69 -0.66 -11.64
C SER A 366 9.54 -1.63 -11.40
N GLN A 367 9.50 -2.68 -12.23
CA GLN A 367 8.65 -3.84 -12.04
C GLN A 367 9.40 -5.13 -12.36
N MET A 368 9.17 -6.18 -11.57
CA MET A 368 9.71 -7.52 -11.80
C MET A 368 8.73 -8.38 -12.62
N VAL A 369 8.82 -8.30 -13.94
CA VAL A 369 7.91 -8.99 -14.87
C VAL A 369 8.28 -10.45 -15.08
N GLU A 370 7.27 -11.29 -15.32
CA GLU A 370 7.47 -12.70 -15.67
C GLU A 370 7.98 -12.84 -17.10
N THR A 371 9.04 -13.61 -17.28
CA THR A 371 9.65 -13.93 -18.57
C THR A 371 10.04 -15.41 -18.61
N LYS A 372 10.90 -15.80 -19.54
CA LYS A 372 11.45 -17.15 -19.67
C LYS A 372 12.88 -17.02 -20.15
N ALA A 373 13.79 -17.75 -19.51
CA ALA A 373 15.21 -17.72 -19.88
C ALA A 373 15.42 -18.02 -21.38
N ASP A 374 16.40 -17.35 -21.96
CA ASP A 374 16.86 -17.49 -23.35
C ASP A 374 15.78 -17.20 -24.42
N LYS A 375 14.74 -16.44 -24.06
CA LYS A 375 13.72 -15.99 -25.02
C LYS A 375 13.84 -14.50 -25.34
N PRO A 376 13.64 -14.12 -26.62
CA PRO A 376 13.63 -12.73 -27.02
C PRO A 376 12.28 -12.06 -26.70
N TYR A 377 12.36 -10.86 -26.15
CA TYR A 377 11.25 -9.99 -25.81
C TYR A 377 11.50 -8.58 -26.36
N THR A 378 10.44 -7.80 -26.43
CA THR A 378 10.50 -6.37 -26.73
C THR A 378 9.86 -5.62 -25.57
N LEU A 379 10.61 -4.70 -24.97
CA LEU A 379 10.08 -3.68 -24.05
C LEU A 379 9.71 -2.46 -24.88
N THR A 380 8.47 -1.99 -24.77
CA THR A 380 8.02 -0.73 -25.38
C THR A 380 7.34 0.17 -24.37
N PHE A 381 7.34 1.45 -24.63
CA PHE A 381 6.70 2.47 -23.79
C PHE A 381 6.46 3.74 -24.62
N SER A 382 5.59 4.60 -24.11
CA SER A 382 5.41 5.96 -24.57
C SER A 382 6.29 6.90 -23.72
N LEU A 383 6.96 7.84 -24.36
CA LEU A 383 7.84 8.84 -23.75
C LEU A 383 7.41 10.24 -24.18
N GLY A 384 7.14 11.12 -23.22
CA GLY A 384 6.68 12.48 -23.49
C GLY A 384 7.16 13.51 -22.46
N HIS A 385 6.49 14.66 -22.47
CA HIS A 385 6.69 15.74 -21.51
C HIS A 385 5.35 16.11 -20.84
N ALA A 386 5.39 16.54 -19.59
CA ALA A 386 4.17 16.81 -18.80
C ALA A 386 3.46 18.13 -19.16
N GLY A 387 4.04 18.96 -20.04
CA GLY A 387 3.51 20.30 -20.34
C GLY A 387 3.68 21.31 -19.18
N ASP A 388 4.49 20.96 -18.18
CA ASP A 388 4.69 21.68 -16.93
C ASP A 388 5.87 22.67 -16.98
N LYS A 389 6.28 23.05 -18.20
CA LYS A 389 7.43 23.92 -18.49
C LYS A 389 8.79 23.33 -18.07
N CYS A 390 8.89 22.01 -17.99
CA CYS A 390 10.16 21.35 -17.75
C CYS A 390 11.20 21.68 -18.84
N LYS A 391 12.41 22.02 -18.42
CA LYS A 391 13.48 22.45 -19.32
C LYS A 391 14.00 21.29 -20.17
N GLU A 392 14.01 21.45 -21.48
CA GLU A 392 14.63 20.50 -22.41
C GLU A 392 16.18 20.59 -22.40
N PRO A 393 16.90 19.50 -22.74
CA PRO A 393 16.43 18.22 -23.28
C PRO A 393 15.87 17.27 -22.20
N LEU A 394 14.94 16.41 -22.59
CA LEU A 394 14.41 15.31 -21.78
C LEU A 394 14.91 13.97 -22.33
N ALA A 395 15.25 13.04 -21.45
CA ALA A 395 15.67 11.70 -21.85
C ALA A 395 15.50 10.71 -20.69
N ILE A 396 15.23 9.45 -21.02
CA ILE A 396 15.17 8.36 -20.05
C ILE A 396 16.23 7.30 -20.34
N MET A 397 16.61 6.58 -19.30
CA MET A 397 17.27 5.29 -19.44
C MET A 397 16.25 4.20 -19.15
N ALA A 398 16.06 3.29 -20.10
CA ALA A 398 15.20 2.11 -19.93
C ALA A 398 16.06 0.85 -19.78
N PHE A 399 15.68 -0.02 -18.85
CA PHE A 399 16.37 -1.27 -18.54
C PHE A 399 15.43 -2.46 -18.69
N ALA A 400 15.96 -3.57 -19.19
CA ALA A 400 15.36 -4.90 -19.14
C ALA A 400 16.45 -5.91 -18.73
N GLY A 401 16.51 -6.20 -17.44
CA GLY A 401 17.62 -6.96 -16.84
C GLY A 401 18.93 -6.19 -16.95
N ASP A 402 19.93 -6.78 -17.61
CA ASP A 402 21.24 -6.17 -17.84
C ASP A 402 21.34 -5.39 -19.18
N GLN A 403 20.27 -5.42 -19.98
CA GLN A 403 20.19 -4.71 -21.25
C GLN A 403 19.53 -3.35 -21.02
N ALA A 404 20.14 -2.29 -21.53
CA ALA A 404 19.66 -0.93 -21.29
C ALA A 404 19.93 -0.02 -22.48
N GLN A 405 19.07 0.97 -22.66
CA GLN A 405 19.20 1.95 -23.74
C GLN A 405 18.72 3.33 -23.28
N ASN A 406 19.41 4.36 -23.76
CA ASN A 406 19.05 5.76 -23.56
C ASN A 406 18.13 6.22 -24.70
N PHE A 407 17.05 6.90 -24.35
CA PHE A 407 16.07 7.46 -25.28
C PHE A 407 15.90 8.95 -25.00
N HIS A 408 16.30 9.76 -25.97
CA HIS A 408 16.06 11.20 -25.98
C HIS A 408 14.67 11.48 -26.51
N TYR A 409 13.88 12.23 -25.74
CA TYR A 409 12.60 12.73 -26.22
C TYR A 409 12.85 13.80 -27.30
N MET A 410 12.19 13.64 -28.44
CA MET A 410 12.18 14.64 -29.51
C MET A 410 10.75 15.06 -29.80
N ALA A 411 10.44 16.34 -29.55
CA ALA A 411 9.12 16.88 -29.86
C ALA A 411 8.76 16.67 -31.33
N GLN A 412 7.63 16.01 -31.58
CA GLN A 412 7.08 15.83 -32.91
C GLN A 412 5.97 16.85 -33.14
N ALA A 413 5.90 17.44 -34.34
CA ALA A 413 4.96 18.55 -34.62
C ALA A 413 3.48 18.24 -34.30
N ASN A 414 3.10 16.96 -34.25
CA ASN A 414 1.72 16.51 -34.07
C ASN A 414 1.51 15.65 -32.81
N SER A 415 2.52 15.48 -31.95
CA SER A 415 2.41 14.60 -30.78
C SER A 415 3.24 15.13 -29.61
N SER A 416 2.65 15.14 -28.41
CA SER A 416 3.32 15.45 -27.13
C SER A 416 4.15 14.28 -26.59
N PHE A 417 4.15 13.15 -27.28
CA PHE A 417 4.88 11.94 -26.91
C PHE A 417 5.33 11.16 -28.15
N GLU A 418 6.26 10.23 -27.97
CA GLU A 418 6.67 9.26 -28.96
C GLU A 418 6.72 7.85 -28.38
N LYS A 419 6.66 6.84 -29.24
CA LYS A 419 6.81 5.44 -28.82
C LYS A 419 8.25 5.00 -29.01
N ALA A 420 8.80 4.38 -27.97
CA ALA A 420 10.16 3.86 -27.96
C ALA A 420 10.18 2.45 -27.39
N GLY A 421 11.31 1.77 -27.57
CA GLY A 421 11.46 0.42 -27.06
C GLY A 421 12.82 -0.18 -27.35
N LEU A 422 13.16 -1.24 -26.63
CA LEU A 422 14.38 -2.01 -26.79
C LEU A 422 14.07 -3.50 -26.83
N ASN A 423 14.76 -4.21 -27.71
CA ASN A 423 14.70 -5.66 -27.76
C ASN A 423 15.69 -6.22 -26.73
N PHE A 424 15.28 -7.25 -26.00
CA PHE A 424 16.14 -7.91 -25.03
C PHE A 424 15.93 -9.42 -25.03
N THR A 425 16.96 -10.15 -24.62
CA THR A 425 16.84 -11.58 -24.31
C THR A 425 16.77 -11.77 -22.80
N ALA A 426 15.71 -12.40 -22.30
CA ALA A 426 15.55 -12.65 -20.87
C ALA A 426 16.55 -13.72 -20.39
N LYS A 427 17.15 -13.52 -19.23
CA LYS A 427 18.15 -14.45 -18.64
C LYS A 427 17.58 -15.42 -17.61
N ALA A 428 16.35 -15.17 -17.16
CA ALA A 428 15.68 -15.93 -16.11
C ALA A 428 14.17 -15.90 -16.36
N ASP A 429 13.40 -16.57 -15.49
CA ASP A 429 11.94 -16.59 -15.54
C ASP A 429 11.29 -15.30 -15.02
N ARG A 430 12.10 -14.36 -14.53
CA ARG A 430 11.69 -12.99 -14.23
C ARG A 430 12.73 -12.01 -14.74
N THR A 431 12.30 -10.82 -15.15
CA THR A 431 13.18 -9.75 -15.63
C THR A 431 12.75 -8.43 -15.00
N ARG A 432 13.71 -7.69 -14.42
CA ARG A 432 13.47 -6.34 -13.94
C ARG A 432 13.36 -5.39 -15.11
N VAL A 433 12.23 -4.70 -15.26
CA VAL A 433 12.13 -3.52 -16.14
C VAL A 433 12.18 -2.26 -15.30
N ALA A 434 12.92 -1.26 -15.76
CA ALA A 434 13.07 -0.03 -14.98
C ALA A 434 13.33 1.20 -15.85
N PHE A 435 13.00 2.35 -15.28
CA PHE A 435 13.13 3.65 -15.92
C PHE A 435 13.65 4.68 -14.94
N TYR A 436 14.52 5.58 -15.42
CA TYR A 436 14.87 6.81 -14.72
C TYR A 436 15.13 7.94 -15.71
N SER A 437 15.05 9.18 -15.25
CA SER A 437 15.45 10.35 -16.06
C SER A 437 16.98 10.45 -16.17
N VAL A 438 17.51 10.72 -17.35
CA VAL A 438 18.96 10.88 -17.53
C VAL A 438 19.47 12.19 -16.90
N TYR A 439 18.61 13.21 -16.85
CA TYR A 439 18.96 14.57 -16.45
C TYR A 439 18.22 15.00 -15.19
N TYR A 440 18.84 15.91 -14.43
CA TYR A 440 18.15 16.67 -13.39
C TYR A 440 17.56 17.93 -14.03
N ASN A 441 16.33 17.81 -14.55
CA ASN A 441 15.65 18.93 -15.15
C ASN A 441 14.95 19.76 -14.06
N THR A 442 14.89 21.07 -14.32
CA THR A 442 14.08 21.99 -13.52
C THR A 442 13.11 22.72 -14.42
N ARG A 443 12.03 23.22 -13.82
CA ARG A 443 11.05 24.03 -14.53
C ARG A 443 11.67 25.36 -14.95
N THR A 444 11.19 25.89 -16.08
CA THR A 444 11.71 27.13 -16.66
C THR A 444 11.08 28.40 -16.07
N ASP A 445 9.95 28.29 -15.37
CA ASP A 445 9.27 29.45 -14.76
C ASP A 445 9.78 29.78 -13.35
N ASP A 446 10.07 28.77 -12.53
CA ASP A 446 10.61 28.95 -11.18
C ASP A 446 12.10 28.62 -11.06
N MET A 447 12.70 28.04 -12.10
CA MET A 447 14.13 27.68 -12.19
C MET A 447 14.64 26.70 -11.13
N SER A 448 13.77 26.11 -10.31
CA SER A 448 14.16 25.37 -9.09
C SER A 448 13.41 24.06 -8.88
N SER A 449 12.12 23.99 -9.19
CA SER A 449 11.33 22.78 -9.00
C SER A 449 11.78 21.68 -9.96
N LEU A 450 12.02 20.47 -9.42
CA LEU A 450 12.35 19.30 -10.22
C LEU A 450 11.16 18.85 -11.08
N CYS A 451 11.48 18.40 -12.28
CA CYS A 451 10.55 17.90 -13.28
C CYS A 451 11.29 16.94 -14.21
N GLY A 452 10.59 16.26 -15.11
CA GLY A 452 11.26 15.39 -16.07
C GLY A 452 10.38 14.79 -17.16
N PRO A 453 10.90 13.77 -17.85
CA PRO A 453 10.14 13.03 -18.85
C PRO A 453 8.97 12.27 -18.23
N VAL A 454 7.89 12.16 -19.01
CA VAL A 454 6.71 11.38 -18.67
C VAL A 454 6.77 10.04 -19.40
N ILE A 455 6.49 8.95 -18.68
CA ILE A 455 6.40 7.60 -19.21
C ILE A 455 5.00 7.03 -19.01
N ASP A 456 4.59 6.21 -19.97
CA ASP A 456 3.27 5.58 -20.02
C ASP A 456 3.30 4.36 -20.96
N ASP A 457 2.22 3.59 -21.01
CA ASP A 457 1.98 2.53 -22.00
C ASP A 457 3.09 1.46 -22.02
N VAL A 458 3.66 1.15 -20.85
CA VAL A 458 4.78 0.21 -20.71
C VAL A 458 4.32 -1.22 -20.94
N ARG A 459 5.02 -1.91 -21.85
CA ARG A 459 4.65 -3.26 -22.25
C ARG A 459 5.88 -4.12 -22.52
N VAL A 460 5.79 -5.38 -22.14
CA VAL A 460 6.79 -6.41 -22.46
C VAL A 460 6.08 -7.59 -23.09
N TRP A 461 6.45 -7.92 -24.33
CA TRP A 461 5.85 -9.04 -25.06
C TRP A 461 6.90 -9.85 -25.81
N PHE A 462 6.52 -11.08 -26.20
CA PHE A 462 7.37 -11.95 -26.99
C PHE A 462 7.72 -11.32 -28.34
N SER A 463 9.00 -11.27 -28.65
CA SER A 463 9.44 -10.88 -29.97
C SER A 463 9.29 -12.08 -30.91
N GLU A 464 8.15 -12.20 -31.60
CA GLU A 464 8.05 -13.14 -32.71
C GLU A 464 9.06 -12.71 -33.77
N SER A 465 10.16 -13.46 -33.86
CA SER A 465 10.96 -13.46 -35.07
C SER A 465 10.09 -14.03 -36.18
N LYS A 466 9.39 -13.15 -36.93
CA LYS A 466 8.94 -13.51 -38.28
C LYS A 466 10.20 -13.80 -39.07
N ARG A 467 10.63 -15.07 -39.07
CA ARG A 467 11.51 -15.59 -40.10
C ARG A 467 10.76 -15.39 -41.39
N ILE A 468 11.05 -14.29 -42.10
CA ILE A 468 10.83 -14.26 -43.54
C ILE A 468 11.74 -15.37 -44.04
N GLY A 469 11.16 -16.54 -44.28
CA GLY A 469 11.81 -17.62 -44.97
C GLY A 469 12.12 -17.12 -46.37
N ALA A 470 13.30 -16.53 -46.53
CA ALA A 470 13.95 -16.47 -47.83
C ALA A 470 14.19 -17.93 -48.23
N GLY A 471 13.22 -18.50 -48.94
CA GLY A 471 13.32 -19.80 -49.57
C GLY A 471 14.43 -19.75 -50.61
N PHE A 472 15.65 -20.04 -50.18
CA PHE A 472 16.73 -20.39 -51.08
C PHE A 472 16.66 -21.89 -51.38
N GLY A 473 16.35 -22.20 -52.64
CA GLY A 473 16.96 -23.28 -53.40
C GLY A 473 16.55 -24.72 -53.09
N PHE A 474 15.59 -25.23 -53.86
CA PHE A 474 15.78 -26.53 -54.51
C PHE A 474 15.45 -26.37 -55.99
N ASP A 475 16.48 -26.05 -56.78
CA ASP A 475 16.47 -26.25 -58.23
C ASP A 475 16.34 -27.75 -58.48
N LEU A 476 15.14 -28.17 -58.87
CA LEU A 476 14.87 -29.54 -59.32
C LEU A 476 15.34 -29.64 -60.77
N LEU A 477 16.59 -30.07 -60.95
CA LEU A 477 17.14 -30.41 -62.26
C LEU A 477 16.37 -31.61 -62.83
N LEU A 478 15.37 -31.33 -63.68
CA LEU A 478 14.68 -32.35 -64.47
C LEU A 478 15.60 -32.82 -65.61
N CYS A 479 16.29 -33.95 -65.41
CA CYS A 479 16.80 -34.76 -66.50
C CYS A 479 15.61 -35.33 -67.29
N GLN A 480 15.28 -34.69 -68.42
CA GLN A 480 14.43 -35.31 -69.44
C GLN A 480 15.31 -36.22 -70.31
N ASN A 481 14.99 -37.52 -70.27
CA ASN A 481 15.49 -38.52 -71.18
C ASN A 481 14.93 -38.27 -72.60
N LEU A 482 15.83 -38.09 -73.57
CA LEU A 482 15.55 -38.24 -75.01
C LEU A 482 15.36 -39.73 -75.34
N PRO A 483 14.34 -40.12 -76.11
CA PRO A 483 14.29 -41.45 -76.73
C PRO A 483 14.96 -41.43 -78.10
N ASP A 484 15.89 -42.36 -78.29
CA ASP A 484 16.39 -42.79 -79.60
C ASP A 484 15.24 -43.30 -80.48
N THR A 485 15.15 -42.81 -81.72
CA THR A 485 14.69 -43.62 -82.87
C THR A 485 15.32 -43.11 -84.17
N GLN A 486 15.78 -44.08 -84.95
CA GLN A 486 16.56 -43.99 -86.18
C GLN A 486 15.69 -43.72 -87.43
N SER A 487 16.37 -43.29 -88.52
CA SER A 487 16.11 -43.55 -89.97
C SER A 487 14.71 -43.20 -90.53
N GLU A 488 14.52 -42.44 -91.60
CA GLU A 488 15.24 -42.22 -92.87
C GLU A 488 15.16 -40.75 -93.32
#